data_AF-A0A1C7F5P0-F1
#
_entry.id   AF-A0A1C7F5P0-F1
#
_cell.length_a   1.000
_cell.length_b   1.000
_cell.length_c   1.000
_cell.angle_alpha   90.00
_cell.angle_beta   90.00
_cell.angle_gamma   90.00
#
_symmetry.space_group_name_H-M   'P 1'
#
loop_
_entity.id
_entity.type
_entity.pdbx_description
1 polymer ?
#
loop_
_entity_poly.entity_id
_entity_poly.type
_entity_poly.pdbx_seq_one_letter_code
_entity_poly.pdbx_strand_id
1 'polypeptide(L)'
;MKRARLGFTLIELVVVIVVLGILAVTAMPRLVNLQSDSRIATLNGLKAGMQSASDMIYPLAIRQGLTNVSDAITIEGDDIQLAYGYPAAFSRQTWSKLIEATFADGVYNADDPADWYFHNNPSQNWIRFMTKSRIDPSLQCFLRYYEATETNAPRFELVTDGC
;
A
#
# COMPACT_ATOMS: atom_id res chain seq x y z
N MET A 1 40.01 40.13 29.39
CA MET A 1 38.89 40.76 28.65
C MET A 1 37.61 39.95 28.88
N LYS A 2 36.64 40.47 29.65
CA LYS A 2 35.32 39.84 29.84
C LYS A 2 34.45 40.17 28.61
N ARG A 3 34.08 39.16 27.81
CA ARG A 3 33.04 39.33 26.77
C ARG A 3 31.68 39.41 27.45
N ALA A 4 30.94 40.50 27.25
CA ALA A 4 29.54 40.56 27.63
C ALA A 4 28.74 39.60 26.72
N ARG A 5 28.00 38.67 27.31
CA ARG A 5 26.96 37.96 26.56
C ARG A 5 25.81 38.94 26.35
N LEU A 6 25.62 39.40 25.11
CA LEU A 6 24.37 40.02 24.69
C LEU A 6 23.28 38.96 24.86
N GLY A 7 22.39 39.16 25.84
CA GLY A 7 21.19 38.33 25.99
C GLY A 7 20.20 38.64 24.87
N PHE A 8 19.42 37.64 24.47
CA PHE A 8 18.29 37.82 23.55
C PHE A 8 17.28 38.80 24.16
N THR A 9 16.75 39.75 23.36
CA THR A 9 15.71 40.66 23.84
C THR A 9 14.36 39.95 23.90
N LEU A 10 13.48 40.35 24.83
CA LEU A 10 12.13 39.79 24.92
C LEU A 10 11.34 39.99 23.61
N ILE A 11 11.55 41.13 22.94
CA ILE A 11 10.87 41.43 21.68
C ILE A 11 11.35 40.54 20.53
N GLU A 12 12.65 40.22 20.44
CA GLU A 12 13.15 39.29 19.42
C GLU A 12 12.52 37.90 19.57
N LEU A 13 12.40 37.40 20.81
CA LEU A 13 11.76 36.11 21.04
C LEU A 13 10.29 36.12 20.63
N VAL A 14 9.56 37.19 20.95
CA VAL A 14 8.14 37.35 20.60
C VAL A 14 7.95 37.44 19.08
N VAL A 15 8.78 38.22 18.39
CA VAL A 15 8.68 38.34 16.92
C VAL A 15 8.96 37.00 16.25
N VAL A 16 9.94 36.23 16.73
CA VAL A 16 10.26 34.91 16.17
C VAL A 16 9.09 33.94 16.29
N ILE A 17 8.45 33.84 17.47
CA ILE A 17 7.30 32.92 17.64
C ILE A 17 6.09 33.36 16.81
N VAL A 18 5.87 34.67 16.63
CA VAL A 18 4.77 35.19 15.79
C VAL A 18 5.01 34.84 14.32
N VAL A 19 6.23 35.05 13.83
CA VAL A 19 6.59 34.69 12.44
C VAL A 19 6.48 33.17 12.24
N LEU A 20 6.99 32.35 13.16
CA LEU A 20 6.84 30.89 13.09
C LEU A 20 5.37 30.45 13.13
N GLY A 21 4.52 31.14 13.90
CA GLY A 21 3.08 30.88 13.94
C GLY A 21 2.40 31.10 12.59
N ILE A 22 2.71 32.21 11.91
CA ILE A 22 2.15 32.51 10.57
C ILE A 22 2.62 31.50 9.53
N LEU A 23 3.91 31.14 9.55
CA LEU A 23 4.46 30.12 8.65
C LEU A 23 3.83 28.74 8.88
N ALA A 24 3.56 28.36 10.13
CA ALA A 24 2.95 27.07 10.45
C ALA A 24 1.50 26.97 9.92
N VAL A 25 0.68 28.01 10.14
CA VAL A 25 -0.73 28.02 9.70
C VAL A 25 -0.84 27.99 8.17
N THR A 26 0.05 28.67 7.46
CA THR A 26 0.03 28.69 5.99
C THR A 26 0.56 27.40 5.36
N ALA A 27 1.49 26.69 6.01
CA ALA A 27 2.05 25.43 5.51
C ALA A 27 1.17 24.20 5.79
N MET A 28 0.41 24.19 6.89
CA MET A 28 -0.34 23.01 7.34
C MET A 28 -1.35 22.45 6.32
N PRO A 29 -2.19 23.26 5.62
CA PRO A 29 -3.16 22.73 4.67
C PRO A 29 -2.50 21.97 3.50
N ARG A 30 -1.36 22.48 3.02
CA ARG A 30 -0.60 21.85 1.92
C ARG A 30 0.05 20.54 2.39
N LEU A 31 0.56 20.49 3.61
CA LEU A 31 1.19 19.29 4.16
C LEU A 31 0.19 18.13 4.31
N VAL A 32 -1.08 18.41 4.63
CA VAL A 32 -2.13 17.38 4.71
C VAL A 32 -2.42 16.81 3.32
N ASN A 33 -2.59 17.65 2.30
CA ASN A 33 -2.83 17.21 0.92
C ASN A 33 -1.66 16.38 0.38
N LEU A 34 -0.41 16.81 0.62
CA LEU A 34 0.79 16.06 0.20
C LEU A 34 0.85 14.66 0.80
N GLN A 35 0.38 14.47 2.03
CA GLN A 35 0.30 13.15 2.65
C GLN A 35 -0.75 12.27 1.95
N SER A 36 -1.94 12.80 1.66
CA SER A 36 -2.97 12.07 0.90
C SER A 36 -2.46 11.67 -0.49
N ASP A 37 -1.88 12.63 -1.22
CA ASP A 37 -1.31 12.40 -2.55
C ASP A 37 -0.19 11.36 -2.53
N SER A 38 0.69 11.40 -1.52
CA SER A 38 1.77 10.42 -1.36
C SER A 38 1.24 8.99 -1.19
N ARG A 39 0.16 8.82 -0.41
CA ARG A 39 -0.48 7.52 -0.17
C ARG A 39 -1.11 6.99 -1.45
N ILE A 40 -1.84 7.85 -2.16
CA ILE A 40 -2.45 7.52 -3.46
C ILE A 40 -1.35 7.12 -4.44
N ALA A 41 -0.23 7.84 -4.49
CA ALA A 41 0.91 7.50 -5.33
C ALA A 41 1.54 6.14 -4.96
N THR A 42 1.71 5.84 -3.67
CA THR A 42 2.22 4.53 -3.22
C THR A 42 1.28 3.39 -3.62
N LEU A 43 -0.04 3.57 -3.44
CA LEU A 43 -1.03 2.57 -3.86
C LEU A 43 -1.09 2.39 -5.39
N ASN A 44 -0.90 3.46 -6.16
CA ASN A 44 -0.76 3.37 -7.61
C ASN A 44 0.52 2.62 -8.03
N GLY A 45 1.63 2.84 -7.33
CA GLY A 45 2.87 2.09 -7.53
C GLY A 45 2.67 0.59 -7.30
N LEU A 46 2.01 0.24 -6.19
CA LEU A 46 1.65 -1.16 -5.90
C LEU A 46 0.75 -1.74 -6.99
N LYS A 47 -0.29 -1.00 -7.40
CA LYS A 47 -1.21 -1.42 -8.48
C LYS A 47 -0.46 -1.73 -9.76
N ALA A 48 0.46 -0.85 -10.19
CA ALA A 48 1.24 -1.05 -11.40
C ALA A 48 2.13 -2.31 -11.30
N GLY A 49 2.77 -2.53 -10.15
CA GLY A 49 3.57 -3.73 -9.90
C GLY A 49 2.74 -5.02 -9.96
N MET A 50 1.57 -5.02 -9.31
CA MET A 50 0.67 -6.18 -9.31
C MET A 50 0.07 -6.47 -10.70
N GLN A 51 -0.25 -5.42 -11.47
CA GLN A 51 -0.70 -5.54 -12.85
C GLN A 51 0.40 -6.16 -13.72
N SER A 52 1.63 -5.63 -13.63
CA SER A 52 2.79 -6.19 -14.33
C SER A 52 3.02 -7.65 -13.99
N ALA A 53 2.94 -8.03 -12.71
CA ALA A 53 3.07 -9.42 -12.30
C ALA A 53 1.96 -10.30 -12.91
N SER A 54 0.72 -9.84 -12.88
CA SER A 54 -0.41 -10.57 -13.49
C SER A 54 -0.24 -10.79 -14.99
N ASP A 55 0.20 -9.75 -15.71
CA ASP A 55 0.43 -9.78 -17.16
C ASP A 55 1.60 -10.70 -17.55
N MET A 56 2.58 -10.88 -16.65
CA MET A 56 3.68 -11.82 -16.83
C MET A 56 3.29 -13.27 -16.52
N ILE A 57 2.50 -13.49 -15.47
CA ILE A 57 2.11 -14.83 -15.01
C ILE A 57 1.09 -15.47 -15.96
N TYR A 58 0.11 -14.71 -16.41
CA TYR A 58 -0.96 -15.22 -17.25
C TYR A 58 -0.49 -15.99 -18.51
N PRO A 59 0.38 -15.45 -19.38
CA PRO A 59 0.85 -16.18 -20.55
C PRO A 59 1.66 -17.44 -20.18
N LEU A 60 2.34 -17.47 -19.03
CA LEU A 60 3.04 -18.65 -18.55
C LEU A 60 2.06 -19.74 -18.10
N ALA A 61 1.00 -19.35 -17.40
CA ALA A 61 -0.06 -20.25 -16.96
C ALA A 61 -0.81 -20.87 -18.15
N ILE A 62 -1.20 -20.06 -19.15
CA ILE A 62 -1.85 -20.56 -20.38
C ILE A 62 -0.95 -21.59 -21.09
N ARG A 63 0.35 -21.31 -21.19
CA ARG A 63 1.31 -22.23 -21.83
C ARG A 63 1.42 -23.58 -21.13
N GLN A 64 1.17 -23.63 -19.83
CA GLN A 64 1.20 -24.85 -19.02
C GLN A 64 -0.19 -25.49 -18.85
N GLY A 65 -1.25 -24.89 -19.41
CA GLY A 65 -2.63 -25.36 -19.26
C GLY A 65 -3.22 -25.14 -17.86
N LEU A 66 -2.65 -24.23 -17.08
CA LEU A 66 -3.04 -23.93 -15.70
C LEU A 66 -4.17 -22.89 -15.64
N THR A 67 -5.33 -23.24 -16.20
CA THR A 67 -6.50 -22.34 -16.33
C THR A 67 -7.72 -22.79 -15.53
N ASN A 68 -7.55 -23.69 -14.58
CA ASN A 68 -8.64 -24.16 -13.73
C ASN A 68 -8.97 -23.13 -12.65
N VAL A 69 -10.07 -23.37 -11.92
CA VAL A 69 -10.48 -22.54 -10.78
C VAL A 69 -9.38 -22.37 -9.73
N SER A 70 -8.53 -23.39 -9.57
CA SER A 70 -7.37 -23.37 -8.69
C SER A 70 -6.27 -24.21 -9.33
N ASP A 71 -5.12 -23.58 -9.54
CA ASP A 71 -3.89 -24.19 -10.02
C ASP A 71 -2.70 -23.56 -9.27
N ALA A 72 -1.50 -24.07 -9.49
CA ALA A 72 -0.26 -23.43 -9.03
C ALA A 72 0.81 -23.49 -10.11
N ILE A 73 1.57 -22.41 -10.25
CA ILE A 73 2.76 -22.34 -11.12
C ILE A 73 4.00 -22.16 -10.25
N THR A 74 5.03 -22.96 -10.50
CA THR A 74 6.32 -22.82 -9.81
C THR A 74 7.24 -21.90 -10.62
N ILE A 75 7.70 -20.81 -10.00
CA ILE A 75 8.64 -19.84 -10.58
C ILE A 75 9.81 -19.69 -9.63
N GLU A 76 11.02 -20.00 -10.08
CA GLU A 76 12.24 -19.86 -9.26
C GLU A 76 12.20 -20.62 -7.91
N GLY A 77 11.43 -21.71 -7.86
CA GLY A 77 11.24 -22.53 -6.65
C GLY A 77 10.08 -22.08 -5.77
N ASP A 78 9.40 -20.98 -6.13
CA ASP A 78 8.21 -20.49 -5.46
C ASP A 78 6.92 -20.94 -6.15
N ASP A 79 6.10 -21.67 -5.41
CA ASP A 79 4.75 -22.02 -5.87
C ASP A 79 3.80 -20.83 -5.70
N ILE A 80 3.35 -20.28 -6.82
CA ILE A 80 2.39 -19.18 -6.92
C ILE A 80 1.01 -19.77 -7.17
N GLN A 81 0.06 -19.53 -6.27
CA GLN A 81 -1.32 -19.98 -6.46
C GLN A 81 -2.03 -19.12 -7.52
N LEU A 82 -2.75 -19.79 -8.41
CA LEU A 82 -3.47 -19.23 -9.54
C LEU A 82 -4.97 -19.53 -9.46
N ALA A 83 -5.78 -18.61 -9.97
CA ALA A 83 -7.19 -18.80 -10.29
C ALA A 83 -7.39 -18.44 -11.76
N TYR A 84 -7.86 -19.40 -12.56
CA TYR A 84 -8.09 -19.25 -14.01
C TYR A 84 -6.87 -18.69 -14.77
N GLY A 85 -5.68 -19.13 -14.40
CA GLY A 85 -4.41 -18.70 -14.99
C GLY A 85 -3.88 -17.34 -14.52
N TYR A 86 -4.59 -16.64 -13.65
CA TYR A 86 -4.14 -15.38 -13.03
C TYR A 86 -3.72 -15.59 -11.57
N PRO A 87 -2.92 -14.71 -10.97
CA PRO A 87 -2.61 -14.76 -9.54
C PRO A 87 -3.88 -14.85 -8.66
N ALA A 88 -3.97 -15.85 -7.78
CA ALA A 88 -5.09 -15.96 -6.84
C ALA A 88 -5.08 -14.82 -5.79
N ALA A 89 -6.21 -14.51 -5.16
CA ALA A 89 -6.32 -13.45 -4.14
C ALA A 89 -5.68 -13.83 -2.78
N PHE A 90 -4.58 -14.59 -2.75
CA PHE A 90 -3.88 -14.98 -1.53
C PHE A 90 -2.69 -14.08 -1.23
N SER A 91 -2.57 -13.61 0.02
CA SER A 91 -1.42 -12.81 0.44
C SER A 91 -0.14 -13.64 0.44
N ARG A 92 -0.07 -14.69 1.28
CA ARG A 92 1.16 -15.47 1.53
C ARG A 92 1.55 -16.43 0.41
N GLN A 93 0.58 -16.95 -0.31
CA GLN A 93 0.80 -17.98 -1.33
C GLN A 93 0.96 -17.40 -2.74
N THR A 94 0.63 -16.13 -2.93
CA THR A 94 0.64 -15.49 -4.25
C THR A 94 1.34 -14.13 -4.17
N TRP A 95 0.72 -13.13 -3.54
CA TRP A 95 1.19 -11.75 -3.65
C TRP A 95 2.51 -11.49 -2.92
N SER A 96 2.76 -12.07 -1.74
CA SER A 96 4.05 -11.93 -1.05
C SER A 96 5.23 -12.46 -1.86
N LYS A 97 4.98 -13.44 -2.73
CA LYS A 97 5.99 -14.05 -3.60
C LYS A 97 6.19 -13.29 -4.90
N LEU A 98 5.13 -12.67 -5.44
CA LEU A 98 5.18 -11.96 -6.72
C LEU A 98 5.73 -10.53 -6.64
N ILE A 99 5.55 -9.84 -5.51
CA ILE A 99 5.92 -8.42 -5.38
C ILE A 99 6.91 -8.16 -4.25
N GLU A 100 7.56 -9.22 -3.73
CA GLU A 100 8.66 -9.17 -2.75
C GLU A 100 8.42 -8.22 -1.55
N ALA A 101 7.16 -8.08 -1.14
CA ALA A 101 6.75 -7.15 -0.10
C ALA A 101 6.38 -7.90 1.18
N THR A 102 6.68 -7.27 2.32
CA THR A 102 6.26 -7.78 3.64
C THR A 102 4.79 -7.44 3.87
N PHE A 103 3.99 -8.47 4.16
CA PHE A 103 2.55 -8.37 4.34
C PHE A 103 2.14 -8.87 5.73
N ALA A 104 1.41 -8.04 6.49
CA ALA A 104 0.74 -8.45 7.73
C ALA A 104 -0.79 -8.43 7.58
N ASP A 105 -1.46 -9.35 8.28
CA ASP A 105 -2.92 -9.44 8.28
C ASP A 105 -3.54 -8.43 9.26
N GLY A 106 -4.28 -7.47 8.72
CA GLY A 106 -5.38 -6.72 9.37
C GLY A 106 -5.10 -5.85 10.61
N VAL A 107 -4.04 -6.07 11.38
CA VAL A 107 -3.79 -5.36 12.64
C VAL A 107 -2.33 -4.95 12.71
N TYR A 108 -2.11 -3.65 12.86
CA TYR A 108 -0.77 -3.16 13.22
C TYR A 108 -0.37 -3.72 14.56
N ASN A 109 0.73 -4.44 14.51
CA ASN A 109 1.46 -4.82 15.70
C ASN A 109 2.75 -3.99 15.73
N ALA A 110 2.97 -3.25 16.81
CA ALA A 110 4.22 -2.50 16.99
C ALA A 110 5.44 -3.43 17.03
N ASP A 111 5.23 -4.69 17.44
CA ASP A 111 6.25 -5.73 17.55
C ASP A 111 6.48 -6.48 16.23
N ASP A 112 5.58 -6.35 15.25
CA ASP A 112 5.68 -6.97 13.92
C ASP A 112 5.28 -5.96 12.82
N PRO A 113 6.16 -5.00 12.50
CA PRO A 113 5.87 -3.97 11.52
C PRO A 113 5.94 -4.53 10.10
N ALA A 114 4.84 -4.46 9.36
CA ALA A 114 4.82 -4.69 7.91
C ALA A 114 4.77 -3.37 7.12
N ASP A 115 5.31 -3.41 5.91
CA ASP A 115 5.18 -2.31 4.96
C ASP A 115 3.73 -2.18 4.47
N TRP A 116 3.08 -3.33 4.31
CA TRP A 116 1.73 -3.45 3.79
C TRP A 116 0.86 -4.28 4.73
N TYR A 117 -0.35 -3.78 4.93
CA TYR A 117 -1.43 -4.54 5.57
C TYR A 117 -2.35 -5.06 4.48
N PHE A 118 -2.73 -6.32 4.57
CA PHE A 118 -3.80 -6.84 3.74
C PHE A 118 -5.02 -7.21 4.58
N HIS A 119 -6.14 -7.32 3.90
CA HIS A 119 -7.33 -7.92 4.45
C HIS A 119 -8.01 -8.72 3.34
N ASN A 120 -8.26 -9.99 3.64
CA ASN A 120 -8.95 -10.93 2.77
C ASN A 120 -9.88 -11.75 3.68
N ASN A 121 -11.08 -12.01 3.21
CA ASN A 121 -11.93 -13.05 3.77
C ASN A 121 -11.81 -14.29 2.87
N PRO A 122 -11.43 -15.47 3.38
CA PRO A 122 -11.28 -16.68 2.58
C PRO A 122 -12.52 -17.10 1.79
N SER A 123 -13.70 -16.61 2.18
CA SER A 123 -14.96 -16.83 1.47
C SER A 123 -15.21 -15.85 0.33
N GLN A 124 -14.28 -14.93 0.07
CA GLN A 124 -14.39 -13.87 -0.93
C GLN A 124 -13.24 -13.95 -1.93
N ASN A 125 -13.56 -13.60 -3.18
CA ASN A 125 -12.64 -13.66 -4.32
C ASN A 125 -11.80 -12.38 -4.47
N TRP A 126 -11.49 -11.70 -3.36
CA TRP A 126 -10.76 -10.45 -3.38
C TRP A 126 -9.84 -10.29 -2.17
N ILE A 127 -8.79 -9.51 -2.38
CA ILE A 127 -7.84 -9.08 -1.35
C ILE A 127 -7.64 -7.57 -1.47
N ARG A 128 -7.60 -6.87 -0.34
CA ARG A 128 -7.27 -5.44 -0.30
C ARG A 128 -5.95 -5.20 0.41
N PHE A 129 -5.20 -4.21 -0.05
CA PHE A 129 -3.90 -3.78 0.44
C PHE A 129 -3.96 -2.33 0.89
N MET A 130 -3.36 -2.06 2.05
CA MET A 130 -3.31 -0.78 2.73
C MET A 130 -1.87 -0.50 3.13
N THR A 131 -1.45 0.77 3.06
CA THR A 131 -0.12 1.16 3.52
C THR A 131 -0.06 1.20 5.05
N LYS A 132 1.14 1.07 5.61
CA LYS A 132 1.42 1.25 7.06
C LYS A 132 0.79 2.50 7.71
N SER A 133 0.52 3.56 6.93
CA SER A 133 0.04 4.85 7.44
C SER A 133 -1.42 4.86 7.91
N ARG A 134 -2.23 3.82 7.65
CA ARG A 134 -3.61 3.71 8.17
C ARG A 134 -3.95 2.24 8.39
N ILE A 135 -4.32 1.92 9.62
CA ILE A 135 -4.68 0.55 10.07
C ILE A 135 -6.18 0.46 10.33
N ASP A 136 -6.88 1.59 10.25
CA ASP A 136 -8.32 1.60 10.47
C ASP A 136 -9.02 1.03 9.23
N PRO A 137 -9.59 -0.19 9.31
CA PRO A 137 -10.27 -0.83 8.19
C PRO A 137 -11.55 -0.08 7.77
N SER A 138 -11.99 0.93 8.53
CA SER A 138 -13.09 1.83 8.17
C SER A 138 -12.70 2.88 7.12
N LEU A 139 -11.40 3.17 6.96
CA LEU A 139 -10.93 4.17 6.01
C LEU A 139 -10.90 3.59 4.59
N GLN A 140 -11.52 4.32 3.66
CA GLN A 140 -11.59 3.98 2.24
C GLN A 140 -10.31 4.42 1.50
N CYS A 141 -9.14 3.95 1.95
CA CYS A 141 -7.83 4.20 1.33
C CYS A 141 -7.09 2.88 1.12
N PHE A 142 -7.39 2.17 0.03
CA PHE A 142 -6.83 0.85 -0.25
C PHE A 142 -6.83 0.53 -1.73
N LEU A 143 -5.95 -0.39 -2.12
CA LEU A 143 -5.99 -1.07 -3.40
C LEU A 143 -6.67 -2.41 -3.22
N ARG A 144 -7.70 -2.71 -3.99
CA ARG A 144 -8.38 -4.00 -4.00
C ARG A 144 -8.10 -4.74 -5.30
N TYR A 145 -7.71 -6.00 -5.17
CA TYR A 145 -7.60 -6.95 -6.25
C TYR A 145 -8.75 -7.94 -6.17
N TYR A 146 -9.48 -8.09 -7.27
CA TYR A 146 -10.45 -9.18 -7.46
C TYR A 146 -9.78 -10.21 -8.35
N GLU A 147 -9.73 -11.45 -7.87
CA GLU A 147 -9.19 -12.55 -8.66
C GLU A 147 -10.08 -12.87 -9.86
N ALA A 148 -9.49 -13.58 -10.82
CA ALA A 148 -10.21 -14.02 -11.99
C ALA A 148 -11.33 -15.00 -11.62
N THR A 149 -12.36 -14.99 -12.46
CA THR A 149 -13.47 -15.96 -12.41
C THR A 149 -13.56 -16.64 -13.77
N GLU A 150 -14.36 -17.69 -13.89
CA GLU A 150 -14.56 -18.41 -15.16
C GLU A 150 -14.88 -17.49 -16.35
N THR A 151 -15.62 -16.41 -16.11
CA THR A 151 -16.08 -15.49 -17.17
C THR A 151 -15.42 -14.12 -17.14
N ASN A 152 -14.67 -13.77 -16.08
CA ASN A 152 -14.10 -12.42 -15.93
C ASN A 152 -12.62 -12.48 -15.59
N ALA A 153 -11.83 -11.71 -16.35
CA ALA A 153 -10.45 -11.39 -16.02
C ALA A 153 -10.35 -10.68 -14.66
N PRO A 154 -9.19 -10.74 -13.99
CA PRO A 154 -9.02 -10.07 -12.70
C PRO A 154 -9.07 -8.56 -12.87
N ARG A 155 -9.42 -7.84 -11.80
CA ARG A 155 -9.53 -6.38 -11.82
C ARG A 155 -8.91 -5.73 -10.59
N PHE A 156 -8.38 -4.53 -10.78
CA PHE A 156 -7.79 -3.70 -9.74
C PHE A 156 -8.65 -2.45 -9.51
N GLU A 157 -9.06 -2.24 -8.27
CA GLU A 157 -9.86 -1.10 -7.83
C GLU A 157 -9.07 -0.30 -6.79
N LEU A 158 -8.78 0.96 -7.08
CA LEU A 158 -8.15 1.88 -6.13
C LEU A 158 -9.22 2.75 -5.50
N VAL A 159 -9.34 2.72 -4.18
CA VAL A 159 -10.29 3.53 -3.41
C VAL A 159 -9.50 4.58 -2.62
N THR A 160 -9.87 5.85 -2.76
CA THR A 160 -9.08 7.00 -2.26
C THR A 160 -9.82 7.93 -1.30
N ASP A 161 -11.11 7.71 -1.04
CA ASP A 161 -11.98 8.63 -0.28
C ASP A 161 -11.55 8.83 1.20
N GLY A 162 -10.62 8.02 1.70
CA GLY A 162 -10.04 8.14 3.05
C GLY A 162 -8.53 8.33 3.10
N CYS A 163 -7.88 8.64 1.98
CA CYS A 163 -6.44 8.94 1.93
C CYS A 163 -6.18 10.37 2.43
#